data_AF-A0A941X5G1-F1
#
_entry.id   AF-A0A941X5G1-F1
#
_cell.length_a   1.000
_cell.length_b   1.000
_cell.length_c   1.000
_cell.angle_alpha   90.00
_cell.angle_beta   90.00
_cell.angle_gamma   90.00
#
_symmetry.space_group_name_H-M   'P 1'
#
loop_
_entity.id
_entity.type
_entity.pdbx_description
1 polymer ?
#
loop_
_entity_poly.entity_id
_entity_poly.type
_entity_poly.pdbx_seq_one_letter_code
_entity_poly.pdbx_strand_id
1 'polypeptide(L)'
;MHSYYYGFRLDERQNIEFERLYELSGARTKSEFILSAIFDKPLKVVKIDKAAMDYYVKLTNLQSQYRAIGVNYNQAVKAINTQLSERKALSFLYKLEQQTLELVRTNKEIIRISQEFEQKYLQIK
;
A
#
# COMPACT_ATOMS: atom_id res chain seq x y z
N MET A 1 3.67 26.78 -38.88
CA MET A 1 3.86 25.95 -37.68
C MET A 1 4.98 26.60 -36.88
N HIS A 2 4.74 26.98 -35.62
CA HIS A 2 5.79 27.58 -34.79
C HIS A 2 6.72 26.46 -34.27
N SER A 3 8.03 26.66 -34.40
CA SER A 3 9.06 25.75 -33.88
C SER A 3 9.65 26.34 -32.61
N TYR A 4 9.87 25.50 -31.60
CA TYR A 4 10.47 25.88 -30.33
C TYR A 4 11.74 25.06 -30.10
N TYR A 5 12.79 25.69 -29.57
CA TYR A 5 14.06 25.05 -29.26
C TYR A 5 14.29 25.02 -27.75
N TYR A 6 14.62 23.84 -27.21
CA TYR A 6 14.94 23.63 -25.80
C TYR A 6 16.31 22.97 -25.69
N GLY A 7 17.21 23.58 -24.93
CA GLY A 7 18.51 23.00 -24.60
C GLY A 7 18.47 22.31 -23.23
N PHE A 8 19.18 21.19 -23.09
CA PHE A 8 19.42 20.54 -21.81
C PHE A 8 20.94 20.35 -21.64
N ARG A 9 21.41 20.47 -20.40
CA ARG A 9 22.83 20.34 -20.06
C ARG A 9 23.01 19.00 -19.35
N LEU A 10 23.94 18.19 -19.85
CA LEU A 10 24.33 16.94 -19.22
C LEU A 10 25.66 17.14 -18.48
N ASP A 11 25.79 16.50 -17.33
CA ASP A 11 27.10 16.26 -16.75
C ASP A 11 27.84 15.14 -17.51
N GLU A 12 29.11 14.91 -17.18
CA GLU A 12 29.95 13.93 -17.88
C GLU A 12 29.37 12.50 -17.82
N ARG A 13 28.85 12.08 -16.66
CA ARG A 13 28.28 10.73 -16.48
C ARG A 13 26.99 10.58 -17.26
N GLN A 14 26.14 11.60 -17.21
CA GLN A 14 24.89 11.65 -17.97
C GLN A 14 25.15 11.65 -19.48
N ASN A 15 26.20 12.33 -19.94
CA ASN A 15 26.56 12.35 -21.35
C ASN A 15 27.03 10.98 -21.84
N ILE A 16 27.87 10.28 -21.08
CA ILE A 16 28.32 8.92 -21.41
C ILE A 16 27.12 7.98 -21.58
N GLU A 17 26.18 7.99 -20.64
CA GLU A 17 24.99 7.13 -20.72
C GLU A 17 24.05 7.55 -21.86
N PHE A 18 23.92 8.85 -22.11
CA PHE A 18 23.13 9.37 -23.23
C PHE A 18 23.66 8.88 -24.58
N GLU A 19 24.97 8.98 -24.84
CA GLU A 19 25.58 8.49 -26.09
C GLU A 19 25.36 6.98 -26.26
N ARG A 20 25.56 6.19 -25.19
CA ARG A 20 25.32 4.75 -25.21
C ARG A 20 23.89 4.40 -25.60
N LEU A 21 22.90 5.09 -25.00
CA LEU A 21 21.49 4.86 -25.30
C LEU A 21 21.11 5.34 -26.71
N TYR A 22 21.71 6.44 -27.17
CA TYR A 22 21.52 6.94 -28.53
C TYR A 22 22.02 5.94 -29.57
N GLU A 23 23.23 5.40 -29.42
CA GLU A 23 23.78 4.38 -30.32
C GLU A 23 22.88 3.13 -30.37
N LEU A 24 22.42 2.65 -29.21
CA LEU A 24 21.52 1.49 -29.11
C LEU A 24 20.13 1.74 -29.72
N SER A 25 19.70 3.00 -29.81
CA SER A 25 18.38 3.36 -30.34
C SER A 25 18.29 3.25 -31.86
N GLY A 26 19.41 3.39 -32.57
CA GLY A 26 19.45 3.46 -34.04
C GLY A 26 18.81 4.72 -34.64
N ALA A 27 18.50 5.74 -33.83
CA ALA A 27 17.96 7.02 -34.31
C ALA A 27 18.97 7.77 -35.18
N ARG A 28 18.49 8.58 -36.13
CA ARG A 28 19.36 9.28 -37.10
C ARG A 28 19.98 10.54 -36.50
N THR A 29 19.29 11.15 -35.54
CA THR A 29 19.76 12.35 -34.84
C THR A 29 19.46 12.25 -33.35
N LYS A 30 20.29 12.91 -32.52
CA LYS A 30 20.06 13.02 -31.08
C LYS A 30 18.70 13.64 -30.75
N SER A 31 18.27 14.64 -31.53
CA SER A 31 16.96 15.27 -31.38
C SER A 31 15.81 14.29 -31.62
N GLU A 32 15.89 13.46 -32.66
CA GLU A 32 14.91 12.39 -32.94
C GLU A 32 14.85 11.38 -31.78
N PHE A 33 16.02 10.97 -31.27
CA PHE A 33 16.09 10.10 -30.11
C PHE A 33 15.41 10.70 -28.87
N ILE A 34 15.70 11.96 -28.55
CA ILE A 34 15.11 12.66 -27.40
C ILE A 34 13.59 12.81 -27.55
N LEU A 35 13.12 13.20 -28.73
CA LEU A 35 11.68 13.32 -29.00
C LEU A 35 10.98 11.97 -28.85
N SER A 36 11.56 10.90 -29.39
CA SER A 36 11.02 9.53 -29.22
C SER A 36 11.03 9.08 -27.76
N ALA A 37 12.08 9.41 -27.00
CA ALA A 37 12.18 9.07 -25.58
C ALA A 37 11.13 9.81 -24.73
N ILE A 38 10.79 11.05 -25.07
CA ILE A 38 9.80 11.87 -24.36
C ILE A 38 8.37 11.55 -24.77
N PHE A 39 8.12 11.32 -26.07
CA PHE A 39 6.76 11.28 -26.64
C PHE A 39 6.33 9.91 -27.16
N ASP A 40 7.25 9.04 -27.60
CA ASP A 40 6.89 7.69 -28.09
C ASP A 40 6.84 6.66 -26.97
N LYS A 41 7.39 6.96 -25.79
CA LYS A 41 7.16 6.19 -24.57
C LYS A 41 6.03 6.85 -23.78
N PRO A 42 5.05 6.08 -23.27
CA PRO A 42 4.04 6.63 -22.38
C PRO A 42 4.74 7.20 -21.14
N LEU A 43 4.80 8.53 -21.03
CA LEU A 43 5.28 9.22 -19.85
C LEU A 43 4.30 8.90 -18.71
N LYS A 44 4.65 7.90 -17.89
CA LYS A 44 3.86 7.55 -16.71
C LYS A 44 4.12 8.58 -15.62
N VAL A 45 3.41 9.69 -15.66
CA VAL A 45 3.35 10.64 -14.55
C VAL A 45 2.54 10.01 -13.43
N VAL A 46 3.23 9.35 -12.49
CA VAL A 46 2.60 8.85 -11.28
C VAL A 46 2.40 10.04 -10.34
N LYS A 47 1.19 10.62 -10.34
CA LYS A 47 0.79 11.51 -9.25
C LYS A 47 0.58 10.64 -8.01
N ILE A 48 1.55 10.67 -7.10
CA ILE A 48 1.43 9.96 -5.81
C ILE A 48 0.51 10.78 -4.92
N ASP A 49 -0.72 10.31 -4.77
CA ASP A 49 -1.56 10.77 -3.67
C ASP A 49 -1.03 10.16 -2.38
N LYS A 50 -0.25 10.97 -1.63
CA LYS A 50 0.35 10.55 -0.37
C LYS A 50 -0.71 10.15 0.66
N ALA A 51 -1.87 10.81 0.67
CA ALA A 51 -2.94 10.49 1.60
C ALA A 51 -3.57 9.12 1.28
N ALA A 52 -3.79 8.82 -0.01
CA ALA A 52 -4.27 7.51 -0.44
C ALA A 52 -3.26 6.40 -0.14
N MET A 53 -1.96 6.66 -0.31
CA MET A 53 -0.90 5.70 0.02
C MET A 53 -0.82 5.43 1.53
N ASP A 54 -0.82 6.48 2.35
CA ASP A 54 -0.82 6.36 3.82
C ASP A 54 -2.06 5.60 4.31
N TYR A 55 -3.22 5.83 3.69
CA TYR A 55 -4.45 5.09 3.96
C TYR A 55 -4.30 3.59 3.62
N TYR A 56 -3.79 3.27 2.43
CA TYR A 56 -3.58 1.88 2.00
C TYR A 56 -2.61 1.12 2.94
N VAL A 57 -1.53 1.78 3.37
CA VAL A 57 -0.58 1.21 4.34
C VAL A 57 -1.28 0.92 5.67
N LYS A 58 -2.08 1.86 6.18
CA LYS A 58 -2.86 1.66 7.42
C LYS A 58 -3.84 0.48 7.30
N LEU A 59 -4.53 0.35 6.17
CA LEU A 59 -5.45 -0.75 5.91
C LEU A 59 -4.73 -2.11 5.88
N THR A 60 -3.58 -2.18 5.21
CA THR A 60 -2.74 -3.38 5.14
C THR A 60 -2.24 -3.80 6.53
N ASN A 61 -1.84 -2.83 7.35
CA ASN A 61 -1.43 -3.08 8.73
C ASN A 61 -2.60 -3.60 9.59
N LEU A 62 -3.79 -3.02 9.44
CA LEU A 62 -4.99 -3.49 10.13
C LEU A 62 -5.31 -4.95 9.77
N GLN A 63 -5.22 -5.32 8.49
CA GLN A 63 -5.42 -6.71 8.05
C GLN A 63 -4.39 -7.67 8.69
N SER A 64 -3.14 -7.24 8.81
CA SER A 64 -2.08 -8.02 9.44
C SER A 64 -2.34 -8.22 10.94
N GLN A 65 -2.85 -7.19 11.63
CA GLN A 65 -3.25 -7.29 13.03
C GLN A 65 -4.38 -8.30 13.24
N TYR A 66 -5.41 -8.33 12.37
CA TYR A 66 -6.47 -9.34 12.46
C TYR A 66 -5.96 -10.78 12.36
N ARG A 67 -5.01 -11.03 11.46
CA ARG A 67 -4.38 -12.36 11.34
C ARG A 67 -3.63 -12.74 12.62
N ALA A 68 -2.86 -11.81 13.18
CA ALA A 68 -2.14 -12.04 14.43
C ALA A 68 -3.09 -12.35 15.60
N ILE A 69 -4.21 -11.63 15.71
CA ILE A 69 -5.26 -11.91 16.70
C ILE A 69 -5.81 -13.32 16.54
N GLY A 70 -6.12 -13.76 15.31
CA GLY A 70 -6.61 -15.11 15.06
C GLY A 70 -5.62 -16.21 15.46
N VAL A 71 -4.33 -16.00 15.19
CA VAL A 71 -3.26 -16.91 15.63
C VAL A 71 -3.18 -16.97 17.15
N ASN A 72 -3.18 -15.82 17.83
CA ASN A 72 -3.12 -15.74 19.29
C ASN A 72 -4.35 -16.39 19.95
N TYR A 73 -5.54 -16.17 19.39
CA TYR A 73 -6.78 -16.79 19.85
C TYR A 73 -6.69 -18.31 19.81
N ASN A 74 -6.24 -18.87 18.68
CA ASN A 74 -6.06 -20.32 18.53
C ASN A 74 -5.03 -20.89 19.53
N GLN A 75 -3.94 -20.16 19.78
CA GLN A 75 -2.95 -20.57 20.77
C GLN A 75 -3.52 -20.56 22.20
N ALA A 76 -4.26 -19.51 22.56
CA ALA A 76 -4.88 -19.40 23.87
C ALA A 76 -5.89 -20.53 24.11
N VAL A 77 -6.78 -20.81 23.15
CA VAL A 77 -7.76 -21.90 23.24
C VAL A 77 -7.06 -23.26 23.37
N LYS A 78 -6.01 -23.53 22.58
CA LYS A 78 -5.23 -24.77 22.70
C LYS A 78 -4.61 -24.91 24.09
N ALA A 79 -3.91 -23.89 24.58
CA ALA A 79 -3.26 -23.93 25.88
C ALA A 79 -4.25 -24.15 27.03
N ILE A 80 -5.43 -23.52 26.96
CA ILE A 80 -6.52 -23.74 27.91
C ILE A 80 -6.98 -25.20 27.90
N ASN A 81 -7.13 -25.79 26.70
CA ASN A 81 -7.65 -27.14 26.53
C ASN A 81 -6.66 -28.24 26.93
N THR A 82 -5.34 -28.00 26.84
CA THR A 82 -4.33 -29.07 27.00
C THR A 82 -3.41 -28.94 28.21
N GLN A 83 -3.18 -27.72 28.73
CA GLN A 83 -2.10 -27.47 29.70
C GLN A 83 -2.57 -27.01 31.09
N LEU A 84 -3.84 -26.63 31.27
CA LEU A 84 -4.31 -25.99 32.50
C LEU A 84 -5.16 -26.92 33.37
N SER A 85 -5.04 -26.77 34.68
CA SER A 85 -6.01 -27.34 35.61
C SER A 85 -7.38 -26.68 35.43
N GLU A 86 -8.45 -27.41 35.70
CA GLU A 86 -9.84 -26.98 35.45
C GLU A 86 -10.15 -25.57 35.99
N ARG A 87 -9.78 -25.29 37.25
CA ARG A 87 -9.97 -23.97 37.86
C ARG A 87 -9.21 -22.85 37.14
N LYS A 88 -7.99 -23.12 36.65
CA LYS A 88 -7.21 -22.14 35.87
C LYS A 88 -7.80 -21.99 34.47
N ALA A 89 -8.16 -23.09 33.81
CA ALA A 89 -8.79 -23.09 32.49
C ALA A 89 -10.05 -22.22 32.48
N LEU A 90 -10.95 -22.40 33.46
CA LEU A 90 -12.16 -21.57 33.63
C LEU A 90 -11.84 -20.08 33.79
N SER A 91 -10.85 -19.71 34.61
CA SER A 91 -10.44 -18.31 34.78
C SER A 91 -9.92 -17.68 33.47
N PHE A 92 -9.14 -18.43 32.70
CA PHE A 92 -8.64 -17.97 31.41
C PHE A 92 -9.74 -17.91 30.34
N LEU A 93 -10.68 -18.86 30.33
CA LEU A 93 -11.85 -18.81 29.45
C LEU A 93 -12.68 -17.56 29.68
N TYR A 94 -12.95 -17.21 30.93
CA TYR A 94 -13.69 -15.98 31.25
C TYR A 94 -12.97 -14.73 30.73
N LYS A 95 -11.64 -14.64 30.92
CA LYS A 95 -10.85 -13.52 30.37
C LYS A 95 -10.88 -13.48 28.85
N LEU A 96 -10.76 -14.64 28.20
CA LEU A 96 -10.81 -14.75 26.74
C LEU A 96 -12.16 -14.30 26.20
N GLU A 97 -13.25 -14.68 26.86
CA GLU A 97 -14.61 -14.24 26.51
C GLU A 97 -14.72 -12.71 26.61
N GLN A 98 -14.28 -12.10 27.71
CA GLN A 98 -14.33 -10.64 27.87
C GLN A 98 -13.52 -9.91 26.78
N GLN A 99 -12.32 -10.38 26.47
CA GLN A 99 -11.52 -9.80 25.37
C GLN A 99 -12.17 -9.99 24.00
N THR A 100 -12.83 -11.14 23.78
CA THR A 100 -13.57 -11.41 22.54
C THR A 100 -14.74 -10.45 22.39
N LEU A 101 -15.45 -10.14 23.49
CA LEU A 101 -16.54 -9.15 23.49
C LEU A 101 -16.04 -7.75 23.14
N GLU A 102 -14.91 -7.32 23.70
CA GLU A 102 -14.31 -6.02 23.35
C GLU A 102 -13.85 -5.95 21.89
N LEU A 103 -13.28 -7.04 21.37
CA LEU A 103 -12.91 -7.14 19.97
C LEU A 103 -14.14 -7.02 19.06
N VAL A 104 -15.24 -7.71 19.39
CA VAL A 104 -16.51 -7.60 18.66
C VAL A 104 -17.05 -6.17 18.69
N ARG A 105 -17.03 -5.50 19.83
CA ARG A 105 -17.45 -4.09 19.96
C ARG A 105 -16.61 -3.18 19.05
N THR A 106 -15.29 -3.30 19.13
CA THR A 106 -14.35 -2.53 18.31
C THR A 106 -14.59 -2.77 16.82
N ASN A 107 -14.81 -4.01 16.41
CA ASN A 107 -15.10 -4.33 15.01
C ASN A 107 -16.41 -3.73 14.52
N LYS A 108 -17.46 -3.70 15.37
CA LYS A 108 -18.72 -3.03 15.02
C LYS A 108 -18.52 -1.53 14.80
N GLU A 109 -17.70 -0.88 15.62
CA GLU A 109 -17.34 0.53 15.44
C GLU A 109 -16.56 0.77 14.14
N ILE A 110 -15.60 -0.09 13.82
CA ILE A 110 -14.84 -0.02 12.56
C ILE A 110 -15.78 -0.14 11.36
N ILE A 111 -16.72 -1.10 11.38
CA ILE A 111 -17.71 -1.28 10.30
C ILE A 111 -18.59 -0.03 10.17
N ARG A 112 -19.10 0.50 11.29
CA ARG A 112 -19.94 1.70 11.31
C ARG A 112 -19.23 2.90 10.69
N ILE A 113 -18.02 3.21 11.15
CA ILE A 113 -17.23 4.34 10.64
C ILE A 113 -16.88 4.14 9.16
N SER A 114 -16.63 2.89 8.74
CA SER A 114 -16.36 2.58 7.32
C SER A 114 -17.57 2.83 6.43
N GLN A 115 -18.77 2.45 6.89
CA GLN A 115 -20.03 2.71 6.18
C GLN A 115 -20.35 4.21 6.11
N GLU A 116 -20.16 4.95 7.21
CA GLU A 116 -20.33 6.41 7.24
C GLU A 116 -19.37 7.11 6.26
N PHE A 117 -18.12 6.65 6.19
CA PHE A 117 -17.14 7.16 5.23
C PHE A 117 -17.55 6.88 3.79
N GLU A 118 -17.99 5.65 3.49
CA GLU A 118 -18.45 5.26 2.15
C GLU A 118 -19.65 6.10 1.69
N GLN A 119 -20.66 6.27 2.54
CA GLN A 119 -21.82 7.11 2.24
C GLN A 119 -21.44 8.57 1.99
N LYS A 120 -20.53 9.13 2.80
CA LYS A 120 -20.20 10.56 2.74
C LYS A 120 -19.26 10.92 1.58
N TYR A 121 -18.36 10.02 1.19
CA TYR A 121 -17.26 10.34 0.27
C TYR A 121 -17.20 9.46 -0.99
N LEU A 122 -17.81 8.28 -1.00
CA LEU A 122 -17.75 7.34 -2.14
C LEU A 122 -19.08 7.22 -2.90
N GLN A 123 -20.21 7.62 -2.31
CA GLN A 123 -21.54 7.58 -2.97
C GLN A 123 -21.89 8.84 -3.79
N ILE A 124 -20.96 9.77 -4.00
CA ILE A 124 -21.12 10.84 -5.00
C ILE A 124 -20.64 10.29 -6.35
N LYS A 125 -21.51 9.54 -7.03
CA LYS A 125 -21.34 9.14 -8.43
C LYS A 125 -22.67 9.20 -9.15
#